data_AF-A0A940RU20-F1
#
_entry.id   AF-A0A940RU20-F1
#
_cell.length_a   1.000
_cell.length_b   1.000
_cell.length_c   1.000
_cell.angle_alpha   90.00
_cell.angle_beta   90.00
_cell.angle_gamma   90.00
#
_symmetry.space_group_name_H-M   'P 1'
#
loop_
_entity.id
_entity.type
_entity.pdbx_description
1 polymer ?
#
loop_
_entity_poly.entity_id
_entity_poly.type
_entity_poly.pdbx_seq_one_letter_code
_entity_poly.pdbx_strand_id
1 'polypeptide(L)'
;MKHVPFFRWVGTLGLLLIGCSVWLYATVPEPKQVDLTVISERPDGACTVRWFDPFAKDLDHVEREARYQCDVGRDPILKAPNYDPETGYGWDTGFVVPEGPHKGELEGDDNVEWRTTLSDDTLLGGVFLIILGAVGGNLRSLARMTGANPDIVRRARRLRDAAALVAQDHRLAMQAVREAWTPKRALEDPEVLSALRVLAETGPRGRKVAAAADALVDRLEPLLADAAPAAGRRQMLAAGREERHHAKFALAELRVVLDETETRGLAEQFAQTSVDLLRGADTDPNNLSTRVDFESRPVEYRSVLAAIVGRDLPGTETSVQQAVAAKGDACAMDTDEGEHLTDR
;
A
#
# COMPACT_ATOMS: atom_id res chain seq x y z
N MET A 1 2.06 -14.16 -5.39
CA MET A 1 3.08 -14.06 -4.32
C MET A 1 2.46 -14.53 -3.01
N LYS A 2 2.92 -15.64 -2.43
CA LYS A 2 2.36 -16.19 -1.17
C LYS A 2 2.65 -15.21 -0.03
N HIS A 3 1.61 -14.80 0.70
CA HIS A 3 1.76 -13.92 1.87
C HIS A 3 2.53 -14.66 2.97
N VAL A 4 3.82 -14.36 3.14
CA VAL A 4 4.61 -14.91 4.24
C VAL A 4 4.33 -14.07 5.50
N PRO A 5 3.89 -14.68 6.62
CA PRO A 5 3.56 -13.98 7.85
C PRO A 5 4.83 -13.62 8.64
N PHE A 6 5.67 -12.74 8.08
CA PHE A 6 6.98 -12.35 8.60
C PHE A 6 6.97 -12.01 10.11
N PHE A 7 6.06 -11.12 10.55
CA PHE A 7 5.98 -10.72 11.97
C PHE A 7 5.60 -11.87 12.91
N ARG A 8 4.86 -12.87 12.42
CA ARG A 8 4.51 -14.04 13.22
C ARG A 8 5.73 -14.92 13.46
N TRP A 9 6.60 -15.05 12.45
CA TRP A 9 7.86 -15.76 12.56
C TRP A 9 8.87 -15.06 13.49
N VAL A 10 8.91 -13.73 13.47
CA VAL A 10 9.73 -12.93 14.40
C VAL A 10 9.28 -13.16 15.85
N GLY A 11 7.96 -13.14 16.12
CA GLY A 11 7.43 -13.41 17.45
C GLY A 11 7.69 -14.84 17.93
N THR A 12 7.55 -15.85 17.06
CA THR A 12 7.87 -17.24 17.41
C THR A 12 9.36 -17.45 17.69
N LEU A 13 10.24 -16.75 16.96
CA LEU A 13 11.68 -16.80 17.21
C LEU A 13 12.01 -16.19 18.58
N GLY A 14 11.39 -15.07 18.94
CA GLY A 14 11.53 -14.47 20.26
C GLY A 14 11.08 -15.41 21.39
N LEU A 15 9.93 -16.06 21.26
CA LEU A 15 9.44 -17.06 22.22
C LEU A 15 10.37 -18.29 22.32
N LEU A 16 10.90 -18.74 21.19
CA LEU A 16 11.85 -19.86 21.15
C LEU A 16 13.14 -19.53 21.91
N LEU A 17 13.68 -18.31 21.73
CA LEU A 17 14.88 -17.86 22.43
C LEU A 17 14.66 -17.78 23.95
N ILE A 18 13.53 -17.23 24.40
CA ILE A 18 13.17 -17.20 25.83
C ILE A 18 13.00 -18.62 26.37
N GLY A 19 12.30 -19.49 25.65
CA GLY A 19 12.13 -20.89 26.05
C GLY A 19 13.46 -21.64 26.17
N CYS A 20 14.40 -21.38 25.26
CA CYS A 20 15.75 -21.95 25.31
C CYS A 20 16.54 -21.45 26.53
N SER A 21 16.48 -20.14 26.81
CA SER A 21 17.10 -19.54 28.00
C SER A 21 16.55 -20.13 29.30
N VAL A 22 15.22 -20.19 29.45
CA VAL A 22 14.58 -20.78 30.65
C VAL A 22 14.93 -22.26 30.79
N TRP A 23 14.97 -23.02 29.69
CA TRP A 23 15.35 -24.42 29.71
C TRP A 23 16.80 -24.59 30.18
N LEU A 24 17.72 -23.78 29.65
CA LEU A 24 19.12 -23.80 30.10
C LEU A 24 19.21 -23.55 31.61
N TYR A 25 18.50 -22.54 32.15
CA TYR A 25 18.45 -22.27 33.59
C TYR A 25 17.90 -23.45 34.40
N ALA A 26 16.79 -24.03 33.97
CA ALA A 26 16.12 -25.11 34.70
C ALA A 26 16.96 -26.40 34.74
N THR A 27 17.88 -26.58 33.79
CA THR A 27 18.78 -27.73 33.75
C THR A 27 20.08 -27.54 34.53
N VAL A 28 20.36 -26.34 35.05
CA VAL A 28 21.56 -26.13 35.87
C VAL A 28 21.30 -26.68 37.28
N PRO A 29 22.05 -27.71 37.72
CA PRO A 29 21.96 -28.18 39.09
C PRO A 29 22.41 -27.08 40.07
N GLU A 30 21.70 -26.94 41.19
CA GLU A 30 22.05 -25.96 42.22
C GLU A 30 23.43 -26.27 42.80
N PRO A 31 24.36 -25.28 42.84
CA PRO A 31 25.65 -25.48 43.47
C PRO A 31 25.48 -25.71 44.97
N LYS A 32 26.28 -26.63 45.53
CA LYS A 32 26.28 -26.86 46.98
C LYS A 32 27.26 -25.90 47.65
N GLN A 33 26.78 -25.18 48.65
CA GLN A 33 27.63 -24.40 49.54
C GLN A 33 28.42 -25.34 50.44
N VAL A 34 29.72 -25.12 50.54
CA VAL A 34 30.65 -25.85 51.41
C VAL A 34 31.45 -24.87 52.25
N ASP A 35 31.83 -25.33 53.44
CA ASP A 35 32.70 -24.59 54.34
C ASP A 35 34.16 -24.71 53.89
N LEU A 36 34.85 -23.57 53.83
CA LEU A 36 36.24 -23.46 53.43
C LEU A 36 37.12 -23.14 54.65
N THR A 37 38.16 -23.94 54.85
CA THR A 37 39.21 -23.63 55.83
C THR A 37 40.30 -22.82 55.13
N VAL A 38 40.52 -21.58 55.58
CA VAL A 38 41.52 -20.68 55.00
C VAL A 38 42.88 -20.96 55.65
N ILE A 39 43.78 -21.57 54.90
CA ILE A 39 45.14 -21.91 55.35
C ILE A 39 46.03 -20.67 55.37
N SER A 40 45.92 -19.85 54.33
CA SER A 40 46.68 -18.60 54.21
C SER A 40 45.87 -17.58 53.43
N GLU A 41 45.94 -16.32 53.87
CA GLU A 41 45.29 -15.16 53.24
C GLU A 41 46.37 -14.10 52.97
N ARG A 42 46.45 -13.66 51.71
CA ARG A 42 47.28 -12.50 51.34
C ARG A 42 46.46 -11.20 51.48
N PRO A 43 47.11 -10.05 51.66
CA PRO A 43 46.42 -8.76 51.81
C PRO A 43 45.57 -8.34 50.60
N ASP A 44 45.82 -8.94 49.43
CA ASP A 44 45.06 -8.75 48.18
C ASP A 44 43.79 -9.60 48.11
N GLY A 45 43.45 -10.33 49.18
CA GLY A 45 42.30 -11.23 49.26
C GLY A 45 42.53 -12.61 48.65
N ALA A 46 43.71 -12.86 48.08
CA ALA A 46 44.00 -14.17 47.52
C ALA A 46 44.36 -15.17 48.63
N CYS A 47 43.61 -16.26 48.68
CA CYS A 47 43.70 -17.28 49.70
C CYS A 47 44.08 -18.64 49.14
N THR A 48 44.67 -19.46 50.00
CA THR A 48 44.69 -20.90 49.81
C THR A 48 43.70 -21.52 50.78
N VAL A 49 42.72 -22.21 50.24
CA VAL A 49 41.61 -22.78 51.00
C VAL A 49 41.58 -24.28 50.85
N ARG A 50 41.02 -24.92 51.87
CA ARG A 50 40.86 -26.36 51.96
C ARG A 50 39.43 -26.72 52.30
N TRP A 51 38.87 -27.71 51.62
CA TRP A 51 37.48 -28.12 51.80
C TRP A 51 37.31 -29.62 51.60
N PHE A 52 36.19 -30.14 52.09
CA PHE A 52 35.77 -31.51 51.85
C PHE A 52 34.85 -31.59 50.64
N ASP A 53 35.18 -32.45 49.68
CA ASP A 53 34.37 -32.68 48.48
C ASP A 53 33.06 -33.43 48.87
N PRO A 54 31.88 -32.79 48.79
CA PRO A 54 30.62 -33.40 49.20
C PRO A 54 30.11 -34.45 48.21
N PHE A 55 30.81 -34.65 47.09
CA PHE A 55 30.42 -35.58 46.04
C PHE A 55 31.37 -36.76 45.85
N ALA A 56 32.42 -36.87 46.68
CA ALA A 56 33.25 -38.06 46.73
C ALA A 56 32.37 -39.28 47.09
N LYS A 57 32.42 -40.33 46.27
CA LYS A 57 31.51 -41.49 46.39
C LYS A 57 31.97 -42.55 47.40
N ASP A 58 33.21 -42.46 47.88
CA ASP A 58 33.80 -43.41 48.80
C ASP A 58 33.90 -42.80 50.21
N LEU A 59 33.86 -43.63 51.25
CA LEU A 59 33.84 -43.28 52.68
C LEU A 59 35.06 -42.46 53.18
N ASP A 60 36.02 -42.18 52.30
CA ASP A 60 37.13 -41.28 52.56
C ASP A 60 36.76 -39.89 52.04
N HIS A 61 36.36 -39.00 52.96
CA HIS A 61 36.15 -37.58 52.67
C HIS A 61 37.40 -37.00 51.99
N VAL A 62 37.35 -36.82 50.67
CA VAL A 62 38.48 -36.29 49.91
C VAL A 62 38.63 -34.81 50.23
N GLU A 63 39.68 -34.50 50.99
CA GLU A 63 40.08 -33.13 51.25
C GLU A 63 40.80 -32.57 50.02
N ARG A 64 40.39 -31.39 49.57
CA ARG A 64 40.97 -30.70 48.42
C ARG A 64 41.51 -29.35 48.84
N GLU A 65 42.55 -28.90 48.16
CA GLU A 65 43.17 -27.59 48.36
C GLU A 65 43.31 -26.87 47.03
N ALA A 66 42.97 -25.59 47.02
CA ALA A 66 43.07 -24.75 45.83
C ALA A 66 43.24 -23.28 46.21
N ARG A 67 43.64 -22.49 45.21
CA ARG A 67 43.63 -21.02 45.31
C ARG A 67 42.20 -20.52 45.17
N TYR A 68 41.82 -19.59 46.02
CA TYR A 68 40.49 -18.98 46.07
C TYR A 68 40.62 -17.50 46.38
N GLN A 69 39.63 -16.69 45.97
CA GLN A 69 39.59 -15.28 46.31
C GLN A 69 38.63 -15.12 47.49
N CYS A 70 39.18 -14.94 48.69
CA CYS A 70 38.38 -14.72 49.88
C CYS A 70 37.70 -13.34 49.86
N ASP A 71 36.59 -13.22 50.58
CA ASP A 71 36.01 -11.92 50.85
C ASP A 71 36.92 -11.10 51.79
N VAL A 72 37.52 -10.04 51.25
CA VAL A 72 38.39 -9.12 51.99
C VAL A 72 37.63 -8.44 53.13
N GLY A 73 36.33 -8.19 52.95
CA GLY A 73 35.44 -7.53 53.88
C GLY A 73 34.85 -8.42 54.97
N ARG A 74 35.18 -9.73 55.01
CA ARG A 74 34.66 -10.63 56.03
C ARG A 74 35.08 -10.20 57.44
N ASP A 75 34.23 -10.55 58.41
CA ASP A 75 34.44 -10.21 59.83
C ASP A 75 35.84 -10.65 60.30
N PRO A 76 36.61 -9.79 60.99
CA PRO A 76 37.92 -10.14 61.53
C PRO A 76 37.93 -11.40 62.41
N ILE A 77 36.81 -11.78 63.04
CA ILE A 77 36.70 -13.02 63.82
C ILE A 77 36.83 -14.28 62.96
N LEU A 78 36.48 -14.20 61.67
CA LEU A 78 36.57 -15.32 60.73
C LEU A 78 37.96 -15.42 60.08
N LYS A 79 38.83 -14.43 60.30
CA LYS A 79 40.19 -14.41 59.75
C LYS A 79 41.16 -15.15 60.68
N ALA A 80 42.18 -15.77 60.09
CA ALA A 80 43.31 -16.28 60.82
C ALA A 80 44.02 -15.15 61.60
N PRO A 81 44.45 -15.36 62.86
CA PRO A 81 44.30 -16.58 63.68
C PRO A 81 43.06 -16.55 64.60
N ASN A 82 42.14 -15.61 64.42
CA ASN A 82 41.05 -15.35 65.37
C ASN A 82 39.95 -16.44 65.35
N TYR A 83 39.74 -17.09 64.21
CA TYR A 83 38.69 -18.09 64.05
C TYR A 83 39.01 -19.39 64.79
N ASP A 84 40.19 -19.98 64.51
CA ASP A 84 40.70 -21.16 65.20
C ASP A 84 42.09 -20.85 65.77
N PRO A 85 42.18 -20.52 67.08
CA PRO A 85 43.44 -20.20 67.74
C PRO A 85 44.40 -21.37 67.87
N GLU A 86 43.94 -22.62 67.78
CA GLU A 86 44.77 -23.81 67.93
C GLU A 86 45.55 -24.12 66.64
N THR A 87 44.87 -24.02 65.50
CA THR A 87 45.47 -24.26 64.18
C THR A 87 45.98 -22.98 63.50
N GLY A 88 45.45 -21.83 63.88
CA GLY A 88 45.73 -20.54 63.25
C GLY A 88 45.01 -20.34 61.92
N TYR A 89 44.00 -21.15 61.57
CA TYR A 89 43.27 -21.04 60.31
C TYR A 89 42.07 -20.10 60.38
N GLY A 90 41.67 -19.58 59.20
CA GLY A 90 40.44 -18.82 59.02
C GLY A 90 39.30 -19.66 58.43
N TRP A 91 38.15 -19.02 58.24
CA TRP A 91 36.97 -19.65 57.65
C TRP A 91 36.35 -18.77 56.57
N ASP A 92 35.82 -19.41 55.54
CA ASP A 92 35.04 -18.80 54.47
C ASP A 92 34.00 -19.80 53.94
N THR A 93 33.13 -19.37 53.03
CA THR A 93 32.23 -20.28 52.31
C THR A 93 32.47 -20.22 50.82
N GLY A 94 32.29 -21.35 50.15
CA GLY A 94 32.40 -21.44 48.70
C GLY A 94 31.35 -22.36 48.11
N PHE A 95 31.24 -22.33 46.79
CA PHE A 95 30.37 -23.22 46.03
C PHE A 95 31.21 -24.23 45.26
N VAL A 96 30.74 -25.48 45.20
CA VAL A 96 31.42 -26.56 44.45
C VAL A 96 30.56 -27.05 43.29
N VAL A 97 31.23 -27.38 42.20
CA VAL A 97 30.57 -27.83 40.97
C VAL A 97 29.97 -29.25 41.18
N PRO A 98 28.66 -29.46 40.96
CA PRO A 98 28.00 -30.72 41.27
C PRO A 98 28.17 -31.82 40.21
N GLU A 99 28.46 -31.45 38.95
CA GLU A 99 28.48 -32.36 37.80
C GLU A 99 29.55 -31.99 36.77
N GLY A 100 29.90 -32.93 35.90
CA GLY A 100 30.85 -32.71 34.80
C GLY A 100 32.33 -32.95 35.16
N PRO A 101 33.26 -32.58 34.26
CA PRO A 101 34.69 -32.85 34.41
C PRO A 101 35.33 -32.18 35.63
N HIS A 102 34.76 -31.07 36.08
CA HIS A 102 35.24 -30.25 37.20
C HIS A 102 34.47 -30.52 38.50
N LYS A 103 33.76 -31.64 38.58
CA LYS A 103 32.95 -31.98 39.76
C LYS A 103 33.79 -32.01 41.04
N GLY A 104 33.32 -31.28 42.06
CA GLY A 104 33.98 -31.13 43.36
C GLY A 104 35.04 -30.03 43.42
N GLU A 105 35.36 -29.39 42.29
CA GLU A 105 36.21 -28.19 42.26
C GLU A 105 35.41 -26.96 42.74
N LEU A 106 36.12 -25.99 43.36
CA LEU A 106 35.52 -24.72 43.73
C LEU A 106 35.13 -23.92 42.49
N GLU A 107 33.92 -23.37 42.50
CA GLU A 107 33.42 -22.50 41.47
C GLU A 107 34.14 -21.14 41.56
N GLY A 108 35.10 -20.93 40.65
CA GLY A 108 35.86 -19.68 40.55
C GLY A 108 35.03 -18.53 39.97
N ASP A 109 35.39 -17.30 40.34
CA ASP A 109 34.73 -16.05 39.97
C ASP A 109 34.55 -15.92 38.42
N ASP A 110 35.62 -16.24 37.68
CA ASP A 110 35.65 -16.16 36.21
C ASP A 110 34.59 -17.04 35.50
N ASN A 111 34.15 -18.15 36.12
CA ASN A 111 33.22 -19.10 35.51
C ASN A 111 31.73 -18.76 35.74
N VAL A 112 31.44 -17.86 36.68
CA VAL A 112 30.06 -17.43 37.00
C VAL A 112 29.68 -16.20 36.18
N GLU A 113 30.64 -15.32 35.89
CA GLU A 113 30.41 -14.06 35.18
C GLU A 113 30.01 -14.26 33.70
N TRP A 114 30.65 -15.19 32.97
CA TRP A 114 30.32 -15.42 31.56
C TRP A 114 28.95 -16.09 31.34
N ARG A 115 28.48 -16.92 32.29
CA ARG A 115 27.18 -17.61 32.21
C ARG A 115 26.02 -16.67 32.48
N THR A 116 26.18 -15.80 33.47
CA THR A 116 25.16 -14.81 33.85
C THR A 116 25.00 -13.75 32.77
N THR A 117 26.09 -13.27 32.17
CA THR A 117 26.06 -12.29 31.07
C THR A 117 25.45 -12.84 29.78
N LEU A 118 25.79 -14.07 29.36
CA LEU A 118 25.20 -14.68 28.16
C LEU A 118 23.69 -14.90 28.26
N SER A 119 23.21 -15.20 29.47
CA SER A 119 21.78 -15.34 29.74
C SER A 119 21.04 -14.00 29.64
N ASP A 120 21.53 -12.97 30.33
CA ASP A 120 20.86 -11.68 30.38
C ASP A 120 20.75 -11.06 28.99
N ASP A 121 21.80 -11.20 28.17
CA ASP A 121 21.79 -10.75 26.78
C ASP A 121 20.81 -11.55 25.90
N THR A 122 20.71 -12.88 26.08
CA THR A 122 19.76 -13.70 25.31
C THR A 122 18.32 -13.43 25.71
N LEU A 123 18.06 -13.18 27.00
CA LEU A 123 16.74 -12.85 27.51
C LEU A 123 16.30 -11.46 27.03
N LEU A 124 17.19 -10.46 27.09
CA LEU A 124 16.95 -9.12 26.58
C LEU A 124 16.70 -9.12 25.06
N GLY A 125 17.50 -9.87 24.30
CA GLY A 125 17.33 -10.06 22.86
C GLY A 125 16.00 -10.73 22.51
N GLY A 126 15.61 -11.76 23.26
CA GLY A 126 14.32 -12.44 23.10
C GLY A 126 13.12 -11.52 23.34
N VAL A 127 13.15 -10.74 24.42
CA VAL A 127 12.11 -9.74 24.75
C VAL A 127 12.00 -8.68 23.66
N PHE A 128 13.12 -8.16 23.15
CA PHE A 128 13.13 -7.16 22.09
C PHE A 128 12.46 -7.67 20.80
N LEU A 129 12.73 -8.92 20.40
CA LEU A 129 12.10 -9.55 19.24
C LEU A 129 10.60 -9.75 19.43
N ILE A 130 10.13 -10.08 20.64
CA ILE A 130 8.70 -10.18 20.94
C ILE A 130 8.04 -8.80 20.82
N ILE A 131 8.64 -7.75 21.37
CA ILE A 131 8.11 -6.38 21.25
C ILE A 131 8.01 -5.97 19.78
N LEU A 132 9.06 -6.19 18.99
CA LEU A 132 9.04 -5.90 17.55
C LEU A 132 7.98 -6.71 16.79
N GLY A 133 7.84 -8.00 17.10
CA GLY A 133 6.81 -8.87 16.53
C GLY A 133 5.39 -8.39 16.89
N ALA A 134 5.17 -8.03 18.16
CA ALA A 134 3.89 -7.57 18.67
C ALA A 134 3.51 -6.18 18.10
N VAL A 135 4.44 -5.22 18.12
CA VAL A 135 4.22 -3.86 17.61
C VAL A 135 4.05 -3.89 16.09
N GLY A 136 4.92 -4.58 15.36
CA GLY A 136 4.83 -4.73 13.91
C GLY A 136 3.57 -5.49 13.46
N GLY A 137 3.20 -6.54 14.20
CA GLY A 137 1.95 -7.28 14.01
C GLY A 137 0.72 -6.42 14.24
N ASN A 138 0.68 -5.64 15.33
CA ASN A 138 -0.42 -4.73 15.64
C ASN A 138 -0.53 -3.59 14.64
N LEU A 139 0.57 -2.95 14.21
CA LEU A 139 0.55 -1.91 13.18
C LEU A 139 0.00 -2.42 11.84
N ARG A 140 0.35 -3.65 11.45
CA ARG A 140 -0.18 -4.27 10.22
C ARG A 140 -1.65 -4.70 10.36
N SER A 141 -2.06 -5.16 11.55
CA SER A 141 -3.45 -5.48 11.88
C SER A 141 -4.33 -4.22 11.89
N LEU A 142 -3.85 -3.15 12.52
CA LEU A 142 -4.46 -1.82 12.51
C LEU A 142 -4.60 -1.27 11.08
N ALA A 143 -3.65 -1.54 10.19
CA ALA A 143 -3.79 -1.18 8.78
C ALA A 143 -4.99 -1.87 8.08
N ARG A 144 -5.41 -3.06 8.53
CA ARG A 144 -6.64 -3.71 8.06
C ARG A 144 -7.89 -3.23 8.78
N MET A 145 -7.80 -2.93 10.08
CA MET A 145 -8.94 -2.50 10.89
C MET A 145 -9.33 -1.03 10.69
N THR A 146 -8.36 -0.17 10.35
CA THR A 146 -8.60 1.28 10.19
C THR A 146 -9.52 1.60 9.02
N GLY A 147 -9.71 0.70 8.05
CA GLY A 147 -10.59 0.92 6.90
C GLY A 147 -10.04 1.93 5.89
N ALA A 148 -8.84 2.47 6.11
CA ALA A 148 -8.17 3.35 5.15
C ALA A 148 -7.66 2.54 3.95
N ASN A 149 -8.11 2.90 2.74
CA ASN A 149 -7.62 2.31 1.49
C ASN A 149 -7.26 3.44 0.52
N PRO A 150 -6.02 3.97 0.60
CA PRO A 150 -5.60 5.12 -0.20
C PRO A 150 -5.57 4.80 -1.70
N ASP A 151 -5.41 3.54 -2.06
CA ASP A 151 -5.28 3.12 -3.46
C ASP A 151 -6.63 3.20 -4.18
N ILE A 152 -7.73 2.81 -3.53
CA ILE A 152 -9.08 2.94 -4.08
C ILE A 152 -9.43 4.41 -4.29
N VAL A 153 -9.20 5.25 -3.27
CA VAL A 153 -9.48 6.69 -3.37
C VAL A 153 -8.65 7.33 -4.48
N ARG A 154 -7.38 6.93 -4.62
CA ARG A 154 -6.50 7.42 -5.69
C ARG A 154 -6.95 6.97 -7.07
N ARG A 155 -7.36 5.71 -7.22
CA ARG A 155 -7.87 5.17 -8.50
C ARG A 155 -9.17 5.87 -8.90
N ALA A 156 -10.10 6.06 -7.95
CA ALA A 156 -11.34 6.80 -8.18
C ALA A 156 -11.09 8.27 -8.55
N ARG A 157 -10.15 8.96 -7.90
CA ARG A 157 -9.76 10.33 -8.29
C ARG A 157 -9.21 10.38 -9.72
N ARG A 158 -8.29 9.48 -10.09
CA ARG A 158 -7.75 9.43 -11.46
C ARG A 158 -8.84 9.19 -12.50
N LEU A 159 -9.80 8.30 -12.21
CA LEU A 159 -10.92 8.05 -13.11
C LEU A 159 -11.83 9.27 -13.23
N ARG A 160 -12.15 9.94 -12.11
CA ARG A 160 -12.90 11.20 -12.11
C ARG A 160 -12.18 12.25 -12.94
N ASP A 161 -10.87 12.43 -12.76
CA ASP A 161 -10.09 13.44 -13.47
C ASP A 161 -10.08 13.19 -14.98
N ALA A 162 -9.93 11.93 -15.40
CA ALA A 162 -10.03 11.55 -16.81
C ALA A 162 -11.43 11.79 -17.39
N ALA A 163 -12.49 11.46 -16.64
CA ALA A 163 -13.86 11.72 -17.06
C ALA A 163 -14.16 13.23 -17.13
N ALA A 164 -13.70 14.00 -16.15
CA ALA A 164 -13.88 15.45 -16.10
C ALA A 164 -13.21 16.14 -17.27
N LEU A 165 -12.02 15.68 -17.69
CA LEU A 165 -11.33 16.21 -18.86
C LEU A 165 -12.15 16.01 -20.14
N VAL A 166 -12.62 14.79 -20.41
CA VAL A 166 -13.44 14.48 -21.60
C VAL A 166 -14.74 15.29 -21.61
N ALA A 167 -15.41 15.39 -20.46
CA ALA A 167 -16.63 16.18 -20.31
C ALA A 167 -16.38 17.68 -20.53
N GLN A 168 -15.28 18.21 -20.00
CA GLN A 168 -14.89 19.60 -20.18
C GLN A 168 -14.58 19.91 -21.65
N ASP A 169 -13.73 19.11 -22.30
CA ASP A 169 -13.35 19.30 -23.70
C ASP A 169 -14.58 19.26 -24.62
N HIS A 170 -15.50 18.32 -24.37
CA HIS A 170 -16.75 18.24 -25.11
C HIS A 170 -17.65 19.48 -24.91
N ARG A 171 -17.75 20.00 -23.67
CA ARG A 171 -18.51 21.23 -23.38
C ARG A 171 -17.89 22.45 -24.05
N LEU A 172 -16.56 22.59 -24.01
CA LEU A 172 -15.85 23.68 -24.68
C LEU A 172 -16.06 23.64 -26.19
N ALA A 173 -15.96 22.45 -26.81
CA ALA A 173 -16.25 22.29 -28.24
C ALA A 173 -17.69 22.68 -28.58
N MET A 174 -18.68 22.29 -27.76
CA MET A 174 -20.07 22.70 -27.94
C MET A 174 -20.27 24.21 -27.74
N GLN A 175 -19.61 24.82 -26.76
CA GLN A 175 -19.70 26.26 -26.47
C GLN A 175 -19.09 27.07 -27.60
N ALA A 176 -17.89 26.72 -28.08
CA ALA A 176 -17.25 27.37 -29.22
C ALA A 176 -18.17 27.40 -30.45
N VAL A 177 -18.81 26.27 -30.77
CA VAL A 177 -19.79 26.20 -31.87
C VAL A 177 -21.01 27.10 -31.59
N ARG A 178 -21.55 27.11 -30.37
CA ARG A 178 -22.73 27.93 -30.03
C ARG A 178 -22.45 29.43 -30.06
N GLU A 179 -21.32 29.87 -29.51
CA GLU A 179 -20.95 31.28 -29.43
C GLU A 179 -20.64 31.88 -30.80
N ALA A 180 -19.95 31.12 -31.64
CA ALA A 180 -19.58 31.56 -32.98
C ALA A 180 -20.69 31.36 -34.02
N TRP A 181 -21.78 30.66 -33.67
CA TRP A 181 -22.87 30.40 -34.61
C TRP A 181 -23.66 31.66 -34.97
N THR A 182 -23.44 32.15 -36.19
CA THR A 182 -24.40 32.96 -36.95
C THR A 182 -24.60 32.34 -38.33
N PRO A 183 -25.83 32.15 -38.84
CA PRO A 183 -26.11 31.28 -40.01
C PRO A 183 -25.30 31.59 -41.28
N LYS A 184 -24.84 32.84 -41.44
CA LYS A 184 -24.09 33.30 -42.61
C LYS A 184 -22.57 33.38 -42.39
N ARG A 185 -22.10 33.52 -41.13
CA ARG A 185 -20.69 33.76 -40.79
C ARG A 185 -19.98 32.50 -40.26
N ALA A 186 -20.74 31.61 -39.63
CA ALA A 186 -20.20 30.41 -38.99
C ALA A 186 -19.66 29.35 -39.95
N LEU A 187 -20.06 29.38 -41.23
CA LEU A 187 -19.50 28.51 -42.27
C LEU A 187 -18.27 29.14 -42.97
N GLU A 188 -17.96 30.40 -42.67
CA GLU A 188 -16.77 31.10 -43.17
C GLU A 188 -15.67 31.16 -42.11
N ASP A 189 -16.02 30.97 -40.83
CA ASP A 189 -15.08 30.99 -39.71
C ASP A 189 -14.32 29.65 -39.59
N PRO A 190 -12.99 29.66 -39.76
CA PRO A 190 -12.17 28.45 -39.69
C PRO A 190 -12.21 27.76 -38.32
N GLU A 191 -12.32 28.52 -37.22
CA GLU A 191 -12.33 27.94 -35.87
C GLU A 191 -13.61 27.14 -35.62
N VAL A 192 -14.74 27.62 -36.15
CA VAL A 192 -16.04 26.94 -36.07
C VAL A 192 -16.05 25.68 -36.90
N LEU A 193 -15.51 25.73 -38.12
CA LEU A 193 -15.41 24.55 -38.97
C LEU A 193 -14.52 23.47 -38.35
N SER A 194 -13.41 23.86 -37.70
CA SER A 194 -12.54 22.94 -36.97
C SER A 194 -13.27 22.29 -35.79
N ALA A 195 -13.92 23.09 -34.94
CA ALA A 195 -14.71 22.56 -33.82
C ALA A 195 -15.87 21.66 -34.27
N LEU A 196 -16.56 22.03 -35.36
CA LEU A 196 -17.64 21.24 -35.93
C LEU A 196 -17.14 19.92 -36.52
N ARG A 197 -15.95 19.94 -37.14
CA ARG A 197 -15.26 18.74 -37.63
C ARG A 197 -14.92 17.80 -36.49
N VAL A 198 -14.33 18.30 -35.39
CA VAL A 198 -14.05 17.49 -34.20
C VAL A 198 -15.33 16.81 -33.70
N LEU A 199 -16.43 17.56 -33.57
CA LEU A 199 -17.71 17.02 -33.11
C LEU A 199 -18.34 16.02 -34.09
N ALA A 200 -18.16 16.21 -35.40
CA ALA A 200 -18.62 15.30 -36.44
C ALA A 200 -17.78 14.00 -36.48
N GLU A 201 -16.46 14.11 -36.40
CA GLU A 201 -15.52 12.98 -36.38
C GLU A 201 -15.70 12.12 -35.11
N THR A 202 -15.88 12.76 -33.94
CA THR A 202 -16.15 12.03 -32.70
C THR A 202 -17.53 11.34 -32.71
N GLY A 203 -18.47 11.89 -33.50
CA GLY A 203 -19.76 11.30 -33.81
C GLY A 203 -20.70 11.05 -32.61
N PRO A 204 -21.78 10.25 -32.80
CA PRO A 204 -22.73 9.91 -31.74
C PRO A 204 -22.09 9.16 -30.57
N ARG A 205 -21.01 8.41 -30.84
CA ARG A 205 -20.27 7.65 -29.82
C ARG A 205 -19.56 8.61 -28.86
N GLY A 206 -18.85 9.62 -29.37
CA GLY A 206 -18.22 10.66 -28.56
C GLY A 206 -19.18 11.35 -27.61
N ARG A 207 -20.35 11.76 -28.12
CA ARG A 207 -21.40 12.38 -27.29
C ARG A 207 -21.88 11.45 -26.17
N LYS A 208 -22.09 10.17 -26.46
CA LYS A 208 -22.47 9.18 -25.44
C LYS A 208 -21.38 9.00 -24.39
N VAL A 209 -20.11 8.98 -24.80
CA VAL A 209 -18.97 8.87 -23.89
C VAL A 209 -18.83 10.12 -23.02
N ALA A 210 -18.96 11.32 -23.58
CA ALA A 210 -18.93 12.57 -22.83
C ALA A 210 -20.08 12.67 -21.82
N ALA A 211 -21.31 12.28 -22.21
CA ALA A 211 -22.45 12.22 -21.29
C ALA A 211 -22.24 11.18 -20.17
N ALA A 212 -21.64 10.02 -20.49
CA ALA A 212 -21.27 9.03 -19.49
C ALA A 212 -20.15 9.53 -18.56
N ALA A 213 -19.24 10.36 -19.07
CA ALA A 213 -18.19 10.99 -18.30
C ALA A 213 -18.76 12.01 -17.30
N ASP A 214 -19.67 12.89 -17.73
CA ASP A 214 -20.39 13.83 -16.85
C ASP A 214 -21.12 13.07 -15.73
N ALA A 215 -21.93 12.07 -16.09
CA ALA A 215 -22.67 11.27 -15.11
C ALA A 215 -21.75 10.54 -14.10
N LEU A 216 -20.56 10.14 -14.55
CA LEU A 216 -19.57 9.50 -13.68
C LEU A 216 -18.90 10.50 -12.73
N VAL A 217 -18.61 11.72 -13.20
CA VAL A 217 -18.07 12.79 -12.34
C VAL A 217 -19.07 13.14 -11.25
N ASP A 218 -20.34 13.38 -11.61
CA ASP A 218 -21.42 13.70 -10.68
C ASP A 218 -21.60 12.61 -9.61
N ARG A 219 -21.40 11.33 -9.99
CA ARG A 219 -21.49 10.20 -9.06
C ARG A 219 -20.24 10.08 -8.17
N LEU A 220 -19.04 10.30 -8.71
CA LEU A 220 -17.78 10.11 -7.98
C LEU A 220 -17.46 11.25 -7.01
N GLU A 221 -17.89 12.48 -7.31
CA GLU A 221 -17.57 13.66 -6.50
C GLU A 221 -18.04 13.55 -5.04
N PRO A 222 -19.34 13.28 -4.73
CA PRO A 222 -19.79 13.13 -3.35
C PRO A 222 -19.13 11.92 -2.66
N LEU A 223 -18.94 10.81 -3.37
CA LEU A 223 -18.29 9.62 -2.82
C LEU A 223 -16.82 9.86 -2.45
N LEU A 224 -16.11 10.66 -3.25
CA LEU A 224 -14.72 11.03 -2.97
C LEU A 224 -14.60 12.03 -1.81
N ALA A 225 -15.60 12.90 -1.62
CA ALA A 225 -15.68 13.77 -0.47
C ALA A 225 -15.90 12.96 0.82
N ASP A 226 -16.87 12.05 0.82
CA ASP A 226 -17.15 11.19 1.98
C ASP A 226 -16.01 10.20 2.27
N ALA A 227 -15.33 9.71 1.23
CA ALA A 227 -14.17 8.84 1.37
C ALA A 227 -12.86 9.58 1.68
N ALA A 228 -12.86 10.92 1.78
CA ALA A 228 -11.65 11.70 2.02
C ALA A 228 -10.86 11.25 3.26
N PRO A 229 -11.48 10.95 4.43
CA PRO A 229 -10.75 10.42 5.58
C PRO A 229 -10.00 9.11 5.29
N ALA A 230 -10.51 8.28 4.39
CA ALA A 230 -9.91 7.02 4.02
C ALA A 230 -8.72 7.15 3.05
N ALA A 231 -8.44 8.37 2.56
CA ALA A 231 -7.29 8.66 1.71
C ALA A 231 -5.95 8.57 2.46
N GLY A 232 -5.95 8.56 3.79
CA GLY A 232 -4.73 8.41 4.59
C GLY A 232 -4.98 7.97 6.02
N ARG A 233 -4.02 7.25 6.62
CA ARG A 233 -4.17 6.73 8.00
C ARG A 233 -4.32 7.85 9.03
N ARG A 234 -3.54 8.93 8.90
CA ARG A 234 -3.62 10.08 9.81
C ARG A 234 -5.00 10.75 9.74
N GLN A 235 -5.56 10.89 8.54
CA GLN A 235 -6.88 11.48 8.32
C GLN A 235 -7.98 10.58 8.91
N MET A 236 -7.93 9.27 8.66
CA MET A 236 -8.88 8.32 9.22
C MET A 236 -8.86 8.28 10.75
N LEU A 237 -7.68 8.45 11.37
CA LEU A 237 -7.53 8.53 12.83
C LEU A 237 -7.99 9.87 13.39
N ALA A 238 -7.81 10.97 12.67
CA ALA A 238 -8.31 12.29 13.06
C ALA A 238 -9.84 12.40 12.90
N ALA A 239 -10.42 11.65 11.97
CA ALA A 239 -11.85 11.67 11.68
C ALA A 239 -12.68 11.11 12.85
N GLY A 240 -13.87 11.70 13.04
CA GLY A 240 -14.86 11.28 14.02
C GLY A 240 -15.45 9.89 13.72
N ARG A 241 -16.21 9.32 14.67
CA ARG A 241 -16.83 7.98 14.49
C ARG A 241 -17.82 7.94 13.32
N GLU A 242 -18.59 9.00 13.14
CA GLU A 242 -19.56 9.16 12.06
C GLU A 242 -18.87 9.32 10.69
N GLU A 243 -17.90 10.22 10.59
CA GLU A 243 -17.08 10.40 9.38
C GLU A 243 -16.37 9.09 8.96
N ARG A 244 -15.86 8.31 9.92
CA ARG A 244 -15.28 6.99 9.63
C ARG A 244 -16.31 6.00 9.10
N HIS A 245 -17.56 6.09 9.53
CA HIS A 245 -18.64 5.23 9.02
C HIS A 245 -18.99 5.61 7.58
N HIS A 246 -19.17 6.91 7.32
CA HIS A 246 -19.43 7.43 5.96
C HIS A 246 -18.30 7.09 5.00
N ALA A 247 -17.04 7.29 5.42
CA ALA A 247 -15.88 6.94 4.61
C ALA A 247 -15.82 5.44 4.26
N LYS A 248 -16.19 4.55 5.18
CA LYS A 248 -16.26 3.11 4.92
C LYS A 248 -17.37 2.74 3.95
N PHE A 249 -18.53 3.36 4.08
CA PHE A 249 -19.66 3.16 3.18
C PHE A 249 -19.32 3.67 1.77
N ALA A 250 -18.82 4.91 1.66
CA ALA A 250 -18.37 5.49 0.40
C ALA A 250 -17.26 4.65 -0.27
N LEU A 251 -16.32 4.09 0.49
CA LEU A 251 -15.33 3.16 -0.05
C LEU A 251 -15.94 1.87 -0.62
N ALA A 252 -17.01 1.35 -0.03
CA ALA A 252 -17.70 0.19 -0.57
C ALA A 252 -18.37 0.54 -1.90
N GLU A 253 -19.03 1.69 -1.98
CA GLU A 253 -19.65 2.16 -3.22
C GLU A 253 -18.61 2.49 -4.31
N LEU A 254 -17.50 3.14 -3.96
CA LEU A 254 -16.41 3.39 -4.90
C LEU A 254 -15.85 2.10 -5.50
N ARG A 255 -15.79 1.00 -4.74
CA ARG A 255 -15.38 -0.30 -5.32
C ARG A 255 -16.36 -0.79 -6.37
N VAL A 256 -17.66 -0.68 -6.09
CA VAL A 256 -18.70 -1.08 -7.05
C VAL A 256 -18.63 -0.23 -8.32
N VAL A 257 -18.49 1.10 -8.17
CA VAL A 257 -18.36 2.01 -9.33
C VAL A 257 -17.12 1.69 -10.14
N LEU A 258 -15.97 1.48 -9.50
CA LEU A 258 -14.72 1.15 -10.18
C LEU A 258 -14.84 -0.19 -10.93
N ASP A 259 -15.40 -1.22 -10.32
CA ASP A 259 -15.61 -2.54 -10.93
C ASP A 259 -16.58 -2.47 -12.13
N GLU A 260 -17.68 -1.71 -11.99
CA GLU A 260 -18.63 -1.43 -13.07
C GLU A 260 -17.96 -0.70 -14.24
N THR A 261 -17.12 0.31 -13.96
CA THR A 261 -16.40 1.07 -15.00
C THR A 261 -15.33 0.26 -15.70
N GLU A 262 -14.66 -0.64 -14.97
CA GLU A 262 -13.64 -1.56 -15.49
C GLU A 262 -14.30 -2.60 -16.41
N THR A 263 -15.41 -3.20 -15.96
CA THR A 263 -16.19 -4.16 -16.77
C THR A 263 -16.69 -3.54 -18.08
N ARG A 264 -17.05 -2.25 -18.06
CA ARG A 264 -17.48 -1.52 -19.27
C ARG A 264 -16.34 -0.95 -20.11
N GLY A 265 -15.09 -1.02 -19.66
CA GLY A 265 -13.94 -0.42 -20.34
C GLY A 265 -14.05 1.10 -20.49
N LEU A 266 -14.69 1.80 -19.54
CA LEU A 266 -14.94 3.24 -19.67
C LEU A 266 -13.65 4.07 -19.66
N ALA A 267 -12.64 3.67 -18.87
CA ALA A 267 -11.37 4.38 -18.83
C ALA A 267 -10.66 4.41 -20.20
N GLU A 268 -10.69 3.29 -20.93
CA GLU A 268 -10.14 3.21 -22.30
C GLU A 268 -10.96 4.07 -23.27
N GLN A 269 -12.28 4.05 -23.16
CA GLN A 269 -13.16 4.89 -23.98
C GLN A 269 -12.95 6.38 -23.73
N PHE A 270 -12.74 6.80 -22.47
CA PHE A 270 -12.41 8.18 -22.13
C PHE A 270 -11.05 8.58 -22.70
N ALA A 271 -10.03 7.74 -22.57
CA ALA A 271 -8.71 8.00 -23.14
C ALA A 271 -8.78 8.14 -24.66
N GLN A 272 -9.46 7.23 -25.36
CA GLN A 272 -9.62 7.29 -26.80
C GLN A 272 -10.40 8.55 -27.23
N THR A 273 -11.51 8.85 -26.55
CA THR A 273 -12.33 10.03 -26.87
C THR A 273 -11.58 11.33 -26.61
N SER A 274 -10.79 11.41 -25.53
CA SER A 274 -9.92 12.57 -25.27
C SER A 274 -8.90 12.75 -26.39
N VAL A 275 -8.26 11.66 -26.84
CA VAL A 275 -7.33 11.71 -27.98
C VAL A 275 -8.03 12.13 -29.27
N ASP A 276 -9.22 11.62 -29.54
CA ASP A 276 -9.99 11.97 -30.73
C ASP A 276 -10.41 13.47 -30.71
N LEU A 277 -10.83 13.98 -29.55
CA LEU A 277 -11.15 15.40 -29.34
C LEU A 277 -9.93 16.30 -29.51
N LEU A 278 -8.77 15.91 -28.99
CA LEU A 278 -7.52 16.68 -29.08
C LEU A 278 -6.92 16.64 -30.50
N ARG A 279 -6.97 15.49 -31.17
CA ARG A 279 -6.42 15.31 -32.52
C ARG A 279 -7.19 16.11 -33.56
N GLY A 280 -8.51 16.25 -33.40
CA GLY A 280 -9.33 17.04 -34.31
C GLY A 280 -9.01 18.54 -34.27
N ALA A 281 -8.52 19.06 -33.13
CA ALA A 281 -8.23 20.49 -32.96
C ALA A 281 -6.92 20.94 -33.63
N ASP A 282 -5.99 20.03 -33.92
CA ASP A 282 -4.60 20.33 -34.29
C ASP A 282 -4.31 20.22 -35.81
N THR A 283 -5.27 20.63 -36.67
CA THR A 283 -5.11 20.47 -38.13
C THR A 283 -5.10 21.76 -38.94
N ASP A 284 -4.05 21.88 -39.76
CA ASP A 284 -3.81 22.81 -40.87
C ASP A 284 -4.04 24.32 -40.57
N PRO A 285 -2.98 25.16 -40.48
CA PRO A 285 -3.12 26.59 -40.17
C PRO A 285 -4.01 27.36 -41.17
N ASN A 286 -4.25 26.82 -42.37
CA ASN A 286 -5.14 27.42 -43.36
C ASN A 286 -6.56 26.82 -43.39
N ASN A 287 -6.84 25.81 -42.54
CA ASN A 287 -8.13 25.11 -42.46
C ASN A 287 -8.67 24.58 -43.81
N LEU A 288 -7.79 24.37 -44.78
CA LEU A 288 -8.16 23.94 -46.13
C LEU A 288 -8.68 22.51 -46.12
N SER A 289 -8.00 21.63 -45.37
CA SER A 289 -8.44 20.23 -45.22
C SER A 289 -9.83 20.11 -44.57
N THR A 290 -10.12 20.96 -43.57
CA THR A 290 -11.40 21.01 -42.88
C THR A 290 -12.53 21.49 -43.80
N ARG A 291 -12.25 22.50 -44.64
CA ARG A 291 -13.23 23.01 -45.61
C ARG A 291 -13.55 22.00 -46.70
N VAL A 292 -12.54 21.32 -47.26
CA VAL A 292 -12.73 20.25 -48.25
C VAL A 292 -13.54 19.10 -47.67
N ASP A 293 -13.28 18.73 -46.41
CA ASP A 293 -14.04 17.68 -45.74
C ASP A 293 -15.52 18.06 -45.54
N PHE A 294 -15.79 19.30 -45.10
CA PHE A 294 -17.16 19.82 -45.00
C PHE A 294 -17.91 19.79 -46.34
N GLU A 295 -17.27 20.24 -47.43
CA GLU A 295 -17.85 20.23 -48.78
C GLU A 295 -18.13 18.81 -49.27
N SER A 296 -17.34 17.82 -48.85
CA SER A 296 -17.53 16.41 -49.21
C SER A 296 -18.63 15.70 -48.39
N ARG A 297 -18.88 16.13 -47.14
CA ARG A 297 -19.83 15.49 -46.21
C ARG A 297 -20.81 16.48 -45.53
N PRO A 298 -21.52 17.34 -46.29
CA PRO A 298 -22.28 18.45 -45.71
C PRO A 298 -23.47 18.00 -44.83
N VAL A 299 -24.03 16.81 -45.08
CA VAL A 299 -25.17 16.28 -44.33
C VAL A 299 -24.77 15.94 -42.89
N GLU A 300 -23.58 15.35 -42.69
CA GLU A 300 -23.10 14.96 -41.37
C GLU A 300 -22.88 16.18 -40.48
N TYR A 301 -22.18 17.20 -41.00
CA TYR A 301 -21.92 18.46 -40.30
C TYR A 301 -23.22 19.21 -39.96
N ARG A 302 -24.17 19.30 -40.90
CA ARG A 302 -25.48 19.94 -40.66
C ARG A 302 -26.31 19.19 -39.63
N SER A 303 -26.23 17.85 -39.59
CA SER A 303 -26.94 17.04 -38.58
C SER A 303 -26.40 17.26 -37.17
N VAL A 304 -25.07 17.41 -37.04
CA VAL A 304 -24.40 17.76 -35.77
C VAL A 304 -24.81 19.17 -35.33
N LEU A 305 -24.83 20.11 -36.27
CA LEU A 305 -25.20 21.48 -35.98
C LEU A 305 -26.67 21.62 -35.54
N ALA A 306 -27.58 20.92 -36.22
CA ALA A 306 -28.99 20.85 -35.83
C ALA A 306 -29.18 20.26 -34.42
N ALA A 307 -28.32 19.32 -34.03
CA ALA A 307 -28.32 18.75 -32.68
C ALA A 307 -27.77 19.72 -31.62
N ILE A 308 -26.82 20.60 -31.97
CA ILE A 308 -26.18 21.55 -31.02
C ILE A 308 -27.02 22.81 -30.82
N VAL A 309 -27.56 23.38 -31.90
CA VAL A 309 -28.32 24.63 -31.91
C VAL A 309 -29.78 24.42 -31.49
N GLY A 310 -30.26 23.17 -31.53
CA GLY A 310 -31.63 22.83 -31.15
C GLY A 310 -32.65 23.35 -32.16
N ARG A 311 -32.89 22.57 -33.22
CA ARG A 311 -33.95 22.72 -34.25
C ARG A 311 -34.53 24.14 -34.42
N ASP A 312 -33.92 24.90 -35.31
CA ASP A 312 -34.50 25.23 -36.62
C ASP A 312 -33.46 25.97 -37.46
N LEU A 313 -32.77 25.22 -38.33
CA LEU A 313 -32.02 25.84 -39.42
C LEU A 313 -33.01 25.99 -40.60
N PRO A 314 -33.36 27.21 -41.02
CA PRO A 314 -34.17 27.39 -42.22
C PRO A 314 -33.38 26.87 -43.42
N GLY A 315 -33.85 25.77 -44.03
CA GLY A 315 -33.35 25.32 -45.33
C GLY A 315 -33.39 23.82 -45.64
N THR A 316 -33.66 22.93 -44.67
CA THR A 316 -33.61 21.47 -44.95
C THR A 316 -34.87 20.90 -45.61
N GLU A 317 -36.04 21.50 -45.42
CA GLU A 317 -37.27 20.93 -46.00
C GLU A 317 -37.46 21.33 -47.47
N THR A 318 -37.22 22.59 -47.82
CA THR A 318 -37.45 23.08 -49.19
C THR A 318 -36.45 22.53 -50.21
N SER A 319 -35.19 22.31 -49.80
CA SER A 319 -34.12 21.87 -50.72
C SER A 319 -34.11 20.37 -50.97
N VAL A 320 -34.52 19.54 -50.00
CA VAL A 320 -34.68 18.09 -50.21
C VAL A 320 -35.93 17.79 -51.05
N GLN A 321 -37.04 18.51 -50.83
CA GLN A 321 -38.23 18.38 -51.69
C GLN A 321 -38.02 18.94 -53.09
N GLN A 322 -37.24 20.02 -53.28
CA GLN A 322 -36.86 20.49 -54.62
C GLN A 322 -35.88 19.54 -55.33
N ALA A 323 -34.93 18.91 -54.62
CA ALA A 323 -34.02 17.96 -55.25
C ALA A 323 -34.71 16.62 -55.62
N VAL A 324 -35.72 16.20 -54.83
CA VAL A 324 -36.55 15.03 -55.16
C VAL A 324 -37.55 15.34 -56.28
N ALA A 325 -38.13 16.54 -56.32
CA ALA A 325 -39.00 16.97 -57.42
C ALA A 325 -38.23 17.13 -58.74
N ALA A 326 -37.05 17.77 -58.72
CA ALA A 326 -36.21 17.92 -59.91
C ALA A 326 -35.66 16.59 -60.45
N LYS A 327 -35.56 15.55 -59.61
CA LYS A 327 -35.14 14.21 -60.02
C LYS A 327 -36.31 13.32 -60.49
N GLY A 328 -37.54 13.62 -60.06
CA GLY A 328 -38.76 12.99 -60.57
C GLY A 328 -39.07 13.41 -62.01
N ASP A 329 -38.88 14.70 -62.34
CA ASP A 329 -39.14 15.23 -63.68
C ASP A 329 -38.10 14.78 -64.72
N ALA A 330 -36.86 14.48 -64.29
CA ALA A 330 -35.80 14.00 -65.19
C ALA A 330 -35.92 12.50 -65.59
N CYS A 331 -36.68 11.70 -64.85
CA CYS A 331 -36.89 10.28 -65.17
C CYS A 331 -38.16 10.01 -66.01
N ALA A 332 -38.96 11.03 -66.31
CA ALA A 332 -40.21 10.88 -67.07
C ALA A 332 -40.09 11.22 -68.58
N MET A 333 -38.91 11.60 -69.08
CA MET A 333 -38.71 12.07 -70.46
C MET A 333 -37.86 11.16 -71.37
N ASP A 334 -37.61 9.89 -71.01
CA ASP A 334 -36.71 9.03 -71.81
C ASP A 334 -37.26 7.61 -72.08
N THR A 335 -38.57 7.49 -72.33
CA THR A 335 -39.19 6.24 -72.81
C THR A 335 -40.34 6.50 -73.78
N ASP A 336 -40.09 7.19 -74.90
CA ASP A 336 -40.95 7.03 -76.09
C ASP A 336 -40.24 7.54 -77.35
N GLU A 337 -39.51 6.66 -78.04
CA GLU A 337 -39.15 6.69 -79.47
C GLU A 337 -38.19 5.50 -79.68
N GLY A 338 -38.48 4.43 -80.40
CA GLY A 338 -39.44 4.20 -81.47
C GLY A 338 -38.78 3.18 -82.38
N GLU A 339 -39.06 1.89 -82.13
CA GLU A 339 -38.82 0.81 -83.08
C GLU A 339 -39.48 1.15 -84.43
N HIS A 340 -38.70 1.27 -85.50
CA HIS A 340 -39.12 0.89 -86.86
C HIS A 340 -37.93 1.05 -87.81
N LEU A 341 -37.34 -0.06 -88.28
CA LEU A 341 -36.95 -0.26 -89.69
C LEU A 341 -36.30 -1.64 -89.91
N THR A 342 -37.09 -2.63 -90.28
CA THR A 342 -36.64 -3.77 -91.11
C THR A 342 -37.86 -4.28 -91.89
N ASP A 343 -37.98 -3.91 -93.16
CA ASP A 343 -38.39 -4.83 -94.25
C ASP A 343 -38.22 -4.17 -95.62
N ARG A 344 -37.16 -4.53 -96.35
CA ARG A 344 -37.09 -4.91 -97.79
C ARG A 344 -35.71 -4.71 -98.41
#